data_AF-A0A550IAB9-F1
#
_entry.id   AF-A0A550IAB9-F1
#
_cell.length_a   1.000
_cell.length_b   1.000
_cell.length_c   1.000
_cell.angle_alpha   90.00
_cell.angle_beta   90.00
_cell.angle_gamma   90.00
#
_symmetry.space_group_name_H-M   'P 1'
#
loop_
_entity.id
_entity.type
_entity.pdbx_description
1 polymer ?
#
loop_
_entity_poly.entity_id
_entity_poly.type
_entity_poly.pdbx_seq_one_letter_code
_entity_poly.pdbx_strand_id
1 'polypeptide(L)'
;MEQSEIILRAIGVLTETQEMVRRLNEDVEVDIDAGEAQLGRLVTEVFPAVEVPGDATPAEAGQAVIDALMPAAISLVGAFAFLFSELAEVHDTGRTDVKSTELLRTLALRLSNSDSHTDDDSDDDA
;
A
#
# COMPACT_ATOMS: atom_id res chain seq x y z
N MET A 1 -6.51 4.38 8.99
CA MET A 1 -5.68 4.74 7.82
C MET A 1 -6.60 4.81 6.63
N GLU A 2 -6.47 5.84 5.82
CA GLU A 2 -7.29 5.98 4.61
C GLU A 2 -6.76 5.10 3.48
N GLN A 3 -7.62 4.75 2.53
CA GLN A 3 -7.26 3.89 1.42
C GLN A 3 -6.19 4.53 0.51
N SER A 4 -6.23 5.85 0.32
CA SER A 4 -5.22 6.62 -0.42
C SER A 4 -3.83 6.47 0.20
N GLU A 5 -3.74 6.59 1.53
CA GLU A 5 -2.48 6.42 2.28
C GLU A 5 -1.92 4.99 2.13
N ILE A 6 -2.77 3.97 2.20
CA ILE A 6 -2.37 2.56 2.00
C ILE A 6 -1.81 2.35 0.59
N ILE A 7 -2.47 2.91 -0.44
CA ILE A 7 -2.00 2.84 -1.82
C ILE A 7 -0.66 3.56 -1.98
N LEU A 8 -0.48 4.75 -1.40
CA LEU A 8 0.77 5.49 -1.43
C LEU A 8 1.92 4.71 -0.78
N ARG A 9 1.68 4.05 0.35
CA ARG A 9 2.71 3.19 0.97
C ARG A 9 3.01 1.94 0.14
N ALA A 10 2.00 1.30 -0.45
CA ALA A 10 2.19 0.18 -1.35
C ALA A 10 3.02 0.58 -2.59
N ILE A 11 2.79 1.77 -3.16
CA ILE A 11 3.62 2.34 -4.23
C ILE A 11 5.08 2.47 -3.78
N GLY A 12 5.31 2.96 -2.56
CA GLY A 12 6.66 3.05 -1.97
C GLY A 12 7.37 1.70 -1.93
N VAL A 13 6.69 0.66 -1.42
CA VAL A 13 7.24 -0.71 -1.36
C VAL A 13 7.56 -1.24 -2.78
N LEU A 14 6.62 -1.12 -3.73
CA LEU A 14 6.83 -1.60 -5.10
C LEU A 14 8.00 -0.89 -5.80
N THR A 15 8.16 0.42 -5.58
CA THR A 15 9.24 1.21 -6.17
C THR A 15 10.61 0.73 -5.67
N GLU A 16 10.71 0.45 -4.37
CA GLU A 16 11.94 -0.04 -3.76
C GLU A 16 12.25 -1.48 -4.15
N THR A 17 11.24 -2.36 -4.20
CA THR A 17 11.40 -3.73 -4.70
C THR A 17 11.92 -3.72 -6.15
N GLN A 18 11.42 -2.82 -7.01
CA GLN A 18 11.92 -2.69 -8.39
C GLN A 18 13.39 -2.26 -8.44
N GLU A 19 13.80 -1.32 -7.59
CA GLU A 19 15.19 -0.89 -7.50
C GLU A 19 16.10 -2.00 -6.97
N MET A 20 15.63 -2.80 -6.00
CA MET A 20 16.32 -4.00 -5.52
C MET A 20 16.50 -5.03 -6.64
N VAL A 21 15.43 -5.36 -7.38
CA VAL A 21 15.47 -6.30 -8.51
C VAL A 21 16.42 -5.81 -9.60
N ARG A 22 16.42 -4.49 -9.87
CA ARG A 22 17.36 -3.89 -10.82
C ARG A 22 18.81 -4.10 -10.38
N ARG A 23 19.14 -3.84 -9.13
CA ARG A 23 20.51 -4.01 -8.59
C ARG A 23 20.95 -5.47 -8.60
N LEU A 24 20.05 -6.40 -8.27
CA LEU A 24 20.30 -7.84 -8.38
C LEU A 24 20.63 -8.24 -9.82
N ASN A 25 19.92 -7.69 -10.81
CA ASN A 25 20.21 -7.94 -12.23
C ASN A 25 21.52 -7.29 -12.71
N GLU A 26 22.07 -6.32 -11.97
CA GLU A 26 23.34 -5.66 -12.25
C GLU A 26 24.52 -6.33 -11.49
N ASP A 27 24.31 -7.55 -10.94
CA ASP A 27 25.27 -8.32 -10.10
C ASP A 27 25.80 -7.54 -8.87
N VAL A 28 25.02 -6.57 -8.39
CA VAL A 28 25.31 -5.85 -7.15
C VAL A 28 24.76 -6.67 -5.98
N GLU A 29 25.57 -6.85 -4.93
CA GLU A 29 25.11 -7.51 -3.70
C GLU A 29 24.00 -6.66 -3.06
N VAL A 30 22.80 -7.23 -2.91
CA VAL A 30 21.64 -6.56 -2.32
C VAL A 30 21.24 -7.26 -1.04
N ASP A 31 20.98 -6.47 -0.01
CA ASP A 31 20.40 -6.93 1.24
C ASP A 31 18.90 -7.22 1.04
N ILE A 32 18.55 -8.49 0.90
CA ILE A 32 17.16 -8.96 0.73
C ILE A 32 16.35 -8.70 2.01
N ASP A 33 16.99 -8.71 3.18
CA ASP A 33 16.33 -8.51 4.47
C ASP A 33 15.76 -7.09 4.58
N ALA A 34 16.37 -6.11 3.91
CA ALA A 34 15.87 -4.74 3.85
C ALA A 34 14.50 -4.65 3.15
N GLY A 35 14.29 -5.42 2.08
CA GLY A 35 13.03 -5.46 1.34
C GLY A 35 11.91 -6.14 2.12
N GLU A 36 12.23 -7.24 2.80
CA GLU A 36 11.30 -7.90 3.73
C GLU A 36 10.95 -7.00 4.92
N ALA A 37 11.93 -6.25 5.45
CA ALA A 37 11.70 -5.28 6.52
C ALA A 37 10.75 -4.15 6.09
N GLN A 38 10.81 -3.70 4.84
CA GLN A 38 9.90 -2.68 4.29
C GLN A 38 8.45 -3.17 4.26
N LEU A 39 8.24 -4.37 3.71
CA LEU A 39 6.92 -4.99 3.63
C LEU A 39 6.39 -5.26 5.05
N GLY A 40 7.26 -5.72 5.96
CA GLY A 40 6.94 -5.90 7.37
C GLY A 40 6.49 -4.61 8.05
N ARG A 41 7.13 -3.46 7.74
CA ARG A 41 6.68 -2.13 8.22
C ARG A 41 5.30 -1.79 7.68
N LEU A 42 5.06 -1.92 6.37
CA LEU A 42 3.75 -1.67 5.77
C LEU A 42 2.65 -2.50 6.45
N VAL A 43 2.88 -3.79 6.63
CA VAL A 43 1.93 -4.68 7.31
C VAL A 43 1.68 -4.19 8.74
N THR A 44 2.73 -3.89 9.50
CA THR A 44 2.60 -3.44 10.90
C THR A 44 1.87 -2.10 11.02
N GLU A 45 1.99 -1.23 10.03
CA GLU A 45 1.33 0.08 10.00
C GLU A 45 -0.14 0.01 9.58
N VAL A 46 -0.49 -0.94 8.71
CA VAL A 46 -1.86 -1.09 8.19
C VAL A 46 -2.75 -1.87 9.15
N PHE A 47 -2.21 -2.90 9.79
CA PHE A 47 -2.98 -3.71 10.73
C PHE A 47 -3.06 -3.03 12.11
N PRO A 48 -4.27 -2.82 12.65
CA PRO A 48 -4.42 -2.22 13.96
C PRO A 48 -3.99 -3.19 15.06
N ALA A 49 -3.65 -2.64 16.23
CA ALA A 49 -3.55 -3.43 17.43
C ALA A 49 -4.95 -4.01 17.79
N VAL A 50 -4.99 -5.27 18.20
CA VAL A 50 -6.22 -5.93 18.65
C VAL A 50 -6.22 -6.01 20.17
N GLU A 51 -7.19 -5.36 20.80
CA GLU A 51 -7.45 -5.52 22.23
C GLU A 51 -8.42 -6.69 22.44
N VAL A 52 -8.00 -7.68 23.23
CA VAL A 52 -8.83 -8.83 23.59
C VAL A 52 -9.12 -8.77 25.09
N PRO A 53 -10.40 -8.80 25.51
CA PRO A 53 -10.76 -8.83 26.92
C PRO A 53 -10.15 -10.04 27.65
N GLY A 54 -9.66 -9.85 28.86
CA GLY A 54 -9.00 -10.92 29.63
C GLY A 54 -9.92 -12.07 30.07
N ASP A 55 -11.23 -11.84 30.04
CA ASP A 55 -12.29 -12.81 30.31
C ASP A 55 -12.94 -13.38 29.04
N ALA A 56 -12.43 -13.01 27.85
CA ALA A 56 -12.94 -13.53 26.59
C ALA A 56 -12.71 -15.04 26.46
N THR A 57 -13.74 -15.74 25.99
CA THR A 57 -13.59 -17.12 25.53
C THR A 57 -12.71 -17.17 24.27
N PRO A 58 -12.12 -18.33 23.91
CA PRO A 58 -11.34 -18.45 22.68
C PRO A 58 -12.09 -18.04 21.41
N ALA A 59 -13.41 -18.27 21.36
CA ALA A 59 -14.25 -17.88 20.23
C ALA A 59 -14.43 -16.35 20.16
N GLU A 60 -14.66 -15.69 21.29
CA GLU A 60 -14.79 -14.22 21.37
C GLU A 60 -13.46 -13.53 21.04
N ALA A 61 -12.34 -14.07 21.52
CA ALA A 61 -11.01 -13.59 21.15
C ALA A 61 -10.76 -13.72 19.64
N GLY A 62 -11.10 -14.87 19.04
CA GLY A 62 -10.98 -15.09 17.61
C GLY A 62 -11.84 -14.12 16.80
N GLN A 63 -13.07 -13.87 17.24
CA GLN A 63 -13.97 -12.92 16.58
C GLN A 63 -13.43 -11.49 16.66
N ALA A 64 -12.93 -11.05 17.82
CA ALA A 64 -12.33 -9.72 17.97
C ALA A 64 -11.13 -9.50 17.03
N VAL A 65 -10.30 -10.53 16.85
CA VAL A 65 -9.19 -10.49 15.87
C VAL A 65 -9.71 -10.38 14.44
N ILE A 66 -10.70 -11.17 14.06
CA ILE A 66 -11.28 -11.12 12.71
C ILE A 66 -11.89 -9.75 12.43
N ASP A 67 -12.69 -9.23 13.36
CA ASP A 67 -13.37 -7.94 13.20
C ASP A 67 -12.38 -6.78 13.06
N ALA A 68 -11.27 -6.84 13.79
CA ALA A 68 -10.22 -5.83 13.72
C ALA A 68 -9.34 -5.96 12.46
N LEU A 69 -8.91 -7.16 12.10
CA LEU A 69 -7.89 -7.37 11.07
C LEU A 69 -8.47 -7.56 9.66
N MET A 70 -9.68 -8.09 9.51
CA MET A 70 -10.26 -8.33 8.18
C MET A 70 -10.41 -7.06 7.34
N PRO A 71 -10.91 -5.93 7.87
CA PRO A 71 -11.01 -4.69 7.08
C PRO A 71 -9.64 -4.21 6.58
N ALA A 72 -8.62 -4.27 7.45
CA ALA A 72 -7.25 -3.90 7.11
C ALA A 72 -6.67 -4.82 6.02
N ALA A 73 -6.88 -6.14 6.13
CA ALA A 73 -6.46 -7.11 5.13
C ALA A 73 -7.12 -6.87 3.77
N ILE A 74 -8.44 -6.62 3.75
CA ILE A 74 -9.18 -6.30 2.51
C ILE A 74 -8.64 -5.03 1.88
N SER A 75 -8.39 -3.99 2.70
CA SER A 75 -7.86 -2.72 2.20
C SER A 75 -6.46 -2.86 1.60
N LEU A 76 -5.57 -3.63 2.27
CA LEU A 76 -4.22 -3.88 1.79
C LEU A 76 -4.24 -4.66 0.47
N VAL A 77 -5.00 -5.76 0.41
CA VAL A 77 -5.15 -6.56 -0.81
C VAL A 77 -5.77 -5.72 -1.94
N GLY A 78 -6.77 -4.89 -1.62
CA GLY A 78 -7.40 -3.98 -2.56
C GLY A 78 -6.41 -2.96 -3.15
N ALA A 79 -5.51 -2.41 -2.34
CA ALA A 79 -4.47 -1.50 -2.81
C ALA A 79 -3.51 -2.17 -3.79
N PHE A 80 -3.02 -3.38 -3.48
CA PHE A 80 -2.15 -4.13 -4.39
C PHE A 80 -2.86 -4.60 -5.66
N ALA A 81 -4.13 -5.03 -5.55
CA ALA A 81 -4.94 -5.40 -6.70
C ALA A 81 -5.14 -4.20 -7.65
N PHE A 82 -5.45 -3.02 -7.10
CA PHE A 82 -5.54 -1.77 -7.88
C PHE A 82 -4.23 -1.46 -8.61
N LEU A 83 -3.10 -1.44 -7.90
CA LEU A 83 -1.80 -1.14 -8.50
C LEU A 83 -1.41 -2.17 -9.57
N PHE A 84 -1.71 -3.45 -9.34
CA PHE A 84 -1.51 -4.50 -10.34
C PHE A 84 -2.36 -4.26 -11.58
N SER A 85 -3.64 -3.90 -11.43
CA SER A 85 -4.53 -3.60 -12.56
C SER A 85 -4.02 -2.45 -13.42
N GLU A 86 -3.54 -1.36 -12.82
CA GLU A 86 -2.96 -0.23 -13.55
C GLU A 86 -1.70 -0.64 -14.34
N LEU A 87 -0.83 -1.46 -13.72
CA LEU A 87 0.37 -1.99 -14.39
C LEU A 87 0.01 -2.95 -15.54
N ALA A 88 -0.97 -3.83 -15.31
CA ALA A 88 -1.44 -4.78 -16.30
C ALA A 88 -2.06 -4.07 -17.51
N GLU A 89 -2.85 -3.00 -17.30
CA GLU A 89 -3.44 -2.22 -18.39
C GLU A 89 -2.37 -1.62 -19.32
N VAL A 90 -1.32 -1.02 -18.75
CA VAL A 90 -0.21 -0.48 -19.56
C VAL A 90 0.51 -1.58 -20.35
N HIS A 91 0.73 -2.74 -19.73
CA HIS A 91 1.37 -3.88 -20.37
C HIS A 91 0.50 -4.46 -21.50
N ASP A 92 -0.77 -4.72 -21.22
CA ASP A 92 -1.70 -5.43 -22.12
C ASP A 92 -2.12 -4.58 -23.32
N THR A 93 -2.09 -3.25 -23.19
CA THR A 93 -2.26 -2.31 -24.31
C THR A 93 -1.03 -2.21 -25.21
N GLY A 94 0.09 -2.88 -24.86
CA GLY A 94 1.34 -2.86 -25.62
C GLY A 94 2.10 -1.52 -25.52
N ARG A 95 1.74 -0.67 -24.56
CA ARG A 95 2.39 0.62 -24.34
C ARG A 95 3.75 0.45 -23.68
N THR A 96 4.76 0.29 -24.53
CA THR A 96 6.17 0.12 -24.11
C THR A 96 6.91 1.44 -23.86
N ASP A 97 6.27 2.57 -24.19
CA ASP A 97 6.77 3.93 -23.96
C ASP A 97 6.76 4.30 -22.47
N VAL A 98 5.90 3.67 -21.66
CA VAL A 98 5.76 3.94 -20.23
C VAL A 98 6.48 2.86 -19.42
N LYS A 99 7.32 3.28 -18.47
CA LYS A 99 7.91 2.36 -17.49
C LYS A 99 7.02 2.22 -16.26
N SER A 100 7.04 1.05 -15.63
CA SER A 100 6.29 0.80 -14.39
C SER A 100 6.61 1.81 -13.28
N THR A 101 7.87 2.24 -13.16
CA THR A 101 8.30 3.27 -12.20
C THR A 101 7.67 4.64 -12.48
N GLU A 102 7.52 5.00 -13.75
CA GLU A 102 6.88 6.25 -14.17
C GLU A 102 5.37 6.23 -13.93
N LEU A 103 4.73 5.08 -14.19
CA LEU A 103 3.32 4.87 -13.84
C LEU A 103 3.10 5.00 -12.34
N LEU A 104 3.86 4.28 -11.52
CA LEU A 104 3.77 4.31 -10.06
C LEU A 104 3.96 5.73 -9.51
N ARG A 105 4.92 6.49 -10.06
CA ARG A 105 5.11 7.91 -9.72
C ARG A 105 3.91 8.76 -10.09
N THR A 106 3.33 8.54 -11.28
CA THR A 106 2.16 9.29 -11.74
C THR A 106 0.95 9.03 -10.85
N LEU A 107 0.73 7.77 -10.45
CA LEU A 107 -0.32 7.39 -9.52
C LEU A 107 -0.14 8.03 -8.15
N ALA A 108 1.09 8.03 -7.62
CA ALA A 108 1.39 8.68 -6.35
C ALA A 108 1.09 10.18 -6.39
N LEU A 109 1.55 10.89 -7.43
CA LEU A 109 1.29 12.32 -7.60
C LEU A 109 -0.21 12.63 -7.71
N ARG A 110 -0.96 11.79 -8.43
CA ARG A 110 -2.42 11.95 -8.57
C ARG A 110 -3.12 11.80 -7.22
N LEU A 111 -2.75 10.79 -6.43
CA LEU A 111 -3.36 10.53 -5.13
C LEU A 111 -3.03 11.64 -4.12
N SER A 112 -1.78 12.10 -4.08
CA SER A 112 -1.38 13.22 -3.18
C SER A 112 -2.07 14.54 -3.52
N ASN A 113 -2.43 14.78 -4.79
CA ASN A 113 -3.14 15.99 -5.20
C ASN A 113 -4.66 15.92 -4.96
N SER A 114 -5.22 14.71 -4.89
CA SER A 114 -6.64 14.52 -4.55
C SER A 114 -6.88 14.73 -3.05
N ASP A 115 -5.94 14.34 -2.19
CA ASP A 115 -6.03 14.60 -0.74
C ASP A 115 -5.95 16.12 -0.44
N SER A 116 -5.15 16.89 -1.19
CA SER A 116 -4.99 18.34 -0.95
C SER A 116 -6.17 19.22 -1.39
N HIS A 117 -7.09 18.71 -2.24
CA HIS A 117 -8.27 19.45 -2.68
C HIS A 117 -9.48 19.31 -1.75
N THR A 118 -9.39 18.48 -0.71
CA THR A 118 -10.51 18.26 0.22
C THR A 118 -10.52 19.25 1.39
N ASP A 119 -9.44 20.00 1.60
CA ASP A 119 -9.27 20.91 2.74
C ASP A 119 -9.57 22.40 2.44
N ASP A 120 -9.82 22.80 1.19
CA ASP A 120 -9.89 24.23 0.79
C ASP A 120 -11.34 24.79 0.64
N ASP A 121 -12.37 24.01 0.94
CA ASP A 121 -13.79 24.38 0.71
C ASP A 121 -14.57 24.75 1.99
N SER A 122 -13.90 25.14 3.09
CA SER A 122 -14.55 25.39 4.39
C SER A 122 -14.51 26.82 4.96
N ASP A 123 -13.99 27.81 4.24
CA ASP A 123 -13.93 29.20 4.73
C ASP A 123 -14.50 30.21 3.71
N ASP A 124 -15.81 30.17 3.41
CA ASP A 124 -16.53 31.35 2.89
C ASP A 124 -18.03 31.30 3.20
N ASP A 125 -18.39 31.41 4.49
CA ASP A 125 -19.73 31.84 4.90
C ASP A 125 -19.70 32.29 6.38
N ALA A 126 -19.39 33.57 6.62
CA ALA A 126 -19.67 34.28 7.87
C ALA A 126 -19.89 35.78 7.66
#